data_AF-A0A2V9V4L9-F1
#
_entry.id   AF-A0A2V9V4L9-F1
#
_cell.length_a   1.000
_cell.length_b   1.000
_cell.length_c   1.000
_cell.angle_alpha   90.00
_cell.angle_beta   90.00
_cell.angle_gamma   90.00
#
_symmetry.space_group_name_H-M   'P 1'
#
loop_
_entity.id
_entity.type
_entity.pdbx_description
1 polymer ?
#
loop_
_entity_poly.entity_id
_entity_poly.type
_entity_poly.pdbx_seq_one_letter_code
_entity_poly.pdbx_strand_id
1 'polypeptide(L)'
;MSTDFRHIGVSFGIGRYQPHSAAEVLNNQYGDCKDKHTLLASLLAAAGVRVYPALINSSHAIDPDVPSPGQFDHVITAVPQGKDTLWLDTTTEVAPFGYLAVPLRAKRALVVFSDKPPDFQQTPADPPFPTLWTFRIDAKLDDSGTLQGKVEQTMRGDTEVILRAALRSLPRAQWKDLIQRISYGTGFAGEVSDVTASAPESTEAPIKFAYTYQRKDYPDWKEHRIVPPAPNVVFPPGEEDGKLPASFWLGAPGEFQFESRVELPKGYSPDLPKKKDLQQDLIEYHSTYALEGNVLVSHYRVLVKASEVTGAGVKSYKEFAEKVIEDRDQFIPPSSGLAESAEAGVLGVTNRVRALPDSSDPMARQFEEEAKAAVQQGSPQGAIEGFKRAVSQDPKFTRDWIWLGETYLGLRQKDAGVAALRQAVESDPQQPLSYKVLAFALTSLNRRSEAIQVWQELEKVEPADHDIPTNMGNLLSAEKRYPEALPYLESAVRLYPQRPGPLLSLGLAYLRRGEDDKALPLFDKAIEFQPGASVKNNVAYELAVANKHLDEALRYALEAVHEEEAASQKVQLSKLADDDLKYTLSLAAYWDTLGWVHYQLGNLKQAEGYLYAAWTVQQFATVGYHLGQVYE
;
A
#
# COMPACT_ATOMS: atom_id res chain seq x y z
N MET A 1 3.58 20.01 39.25
CA MET A 1 4.33 21.23 38.86
C MET A 1 4.33 21.45 37.35
N SER A 2 4.93 20.58 36.51
CA SER A 2 4.97 20.81 35.06
C SER A 2 3.58 21.01 34.43
N THR A 3 2.56 20.29 34.92
CA THR A 3 1.16 20.38 34.50
C THR A 3 0.41 21.61 34.99
N ASP A 4 0.86 22.22 36.10
CA ASP A 4 0.10 23.23 36.85
C ASP A 4 0.62 24.65 36.60
N PHE A 5 1.83 24.78 36.03
CA PHE A 5 2.52 26.04 35.79
C PHE A 5 2.77 26.22 34.29
N ARG A 6 2.23 27.29 33.69
CA ARG A 6 2.34 27.54 32.24
C ARG A 6 3.72 28.03 31.84
N HIS A 7 4.27 27.49 30.75
CA HIS A 7 5.49 28.02 30.16
C HIS A 7 5.20 29.25 29.30
N ILE A 8 5.83 30.38 29.60
CA ILE A 8 5.74 31.62 28.81
C ILE A 8 7.14 32.18 28.65
N GLY A 9 7.62 32.30 27.41
CA GLY A 9 8.94 32.89 27.14
C GLY A 9 8.95 34.39 27.43
N VAL A 10 9.78 34.83 28.37
CA VAL A 10 9.94 36.25 28.72
C VAL A 10 11.39 36.68 28.49
N SER A 11 11.65 37.33 27.35
CA SER A 11 13.01 37.63 26.88
C SER A 11 13.27 39.13 26.69
N PHE A 12 12.98 39.95 27.70
CA PHE A 12 13.25 41.40 27.66
C PHE A 12 14.29 41.83 28.72
N GLY A 13 15.32 42.57 28.29
CA GLY A 13 16.34 43.16 29.17
C GLY A 13 17.09 42.12 30.03
N ILE A 14 17.29 42.44 31.32
CA ILE A 14 17.95 41.54 32.28
C ILE A 14 17.15 40.24 32.52
N GLY A 15 15.84 40.28 32.27
CA GLY A 15 14.95 39.12 32.35
C GLY A 15 15.31 38.02 31.35
N ARG A 16 16.22 38.26 30.39
CA ARG A 16 16.81 37.20 29.58
C ARG A 16 17.69 36.24 30.39
N TYR A 17 18.32 36.71 31.47
CA TYR A 17 19.30 35.95 32.26
C TYR A 17 18.83 35.69 33.69
N GLN A 18 18.13 36.64 34.29
CA GLN A 18 17.70 36.56 35.69
C GLN A 18 16.30 35.95 35.79
N PRO A 19 16.09 34.87 36.55
CA PRO A 19 14.75 34.34 36.82
C PRO A 19 14.01 35.21 37.84
N HIS A 20 12.68 35.14 37.80
CA HIS A 20 11.81 35.59 38.88
C HIS A 20 12.04 34.75 40.15
N SER A 21 11.61 35.28 41.30
CA SER A 21 11.67 34.53 42.55
C SER A 21 10.70 33.35 42.53
N ALA A 22 11.02 32.27 43.25
CA ALA A 22 10.14 31.10 43.34
C ALA A 22 8.74 31.46 43.88
N ALA A 23 8.64 32.44 44.78
CA ALA A 23 7.36 32.93 45.31
C ALA A 23 6.52 33.62 44.23
N GLU A 24 7.14 34.44 43.36
CA GLU A 24 6.45 35.07 42.23
C GLU A 24 5.98 34.03 41.22
N VAL A 25 6.83 33.07 40.83
CA VAL A 25 6.45 31.99 39.90
C VAL A 25 5.32 31.14 40.50
N LEU A 26 5.39 30.83 41.80
CA LEU A 26 4.35 30.09 42.51
C LEU A 26 3.00 30.83 42.50
N ASN A 27 3.03 32.15 42.77
CA ASN A 27 1.83 32.98 42.81
C ASN A 27 1.23 33.23 41.42
N ASN A 28 2.08 33.46 40.42
CA ASN A 28 1.65 33.81 39.07
C ASN A 28 1.23 32.60 38.24
N GLN A 29 1.66 31.39 38.62
CA GLN A 29 1.38 30.13 37.90
C GLN A 29 1.89 30.10 36.44
N TYR A 30 2.89 30.93 36.12
CA TYR A 30 3.60 30.89 34.84
C TYR A 30 5.06 31.29 35.00
N GLY A 31 5.89 30.91 34.02
CA GLY A 31 7.30 31.30 33.93
C GLY A 31 8.01 30.61 32.77
N ASP A 32 9.19 31.09 32.39
CA ASP A 32 10.02 30.41 31.39
C ASP A 32 10.86 29.26 32.00
N CYS A 33 11.88 28.75 31.27
CA CYS A 33 12.66 27.59 31.68
C CYS A 33 13.47 27.85 32.97
N LYS A 34 14.02 29.06 33.13
CA LYS A 34 14.76 29.45 34.33
C LYS A 34 13.83 29.70 35.52
N ASP A 35 12.67 30.32 35.28
CA ASP A 35 11.66 30.52 36.33
C ASP A 35 11.14 29.19 36.87
N LYS A 36 10.81 28.25 35.96
CA LYS A 36 10.35 26.92 36.33
C LYS A 36 11.46 26.12 37.04
N HIS A 37 12.72 26.20 36.58
CA HIS A 37 13.84 25.64 37.33
C HIS A 37 13.91 26.22 38.75
N THR A 38 13.85 27.54 38.91
CA THR A 38 13.96 28.21 40.22
C THR A 38 12.86 27.76 41.17
N LEU A 39 11.61 27.62 40.71
CA LEU A 39 10.52 27.08 41.53
C LEU A 39 10.76 25.60 41.88
N LEU A 40 11.10 24.74 40.91
CA LEU A 40 11.38 23.33 41.17
C LEU A 40 12.52 23.16 42.17
N ALA A 41 13.61 23.89 41.99
CA ALA A 41 14.78 23.85 42.86
C ALA A 41 14.43 24.28 44.29
N SER A 42 13.60 25.31 44.46
CA SER A 42 13.14 25.76 45.77
C SER A 42 12.27 24.72 46.47
N LEU A 43 11.36 24.08 45.74
CA LEU A 43 10.50 23.00 46.26
C LEU A 43 11.32 21.77 46.66
N LEU A 44 12.27 21.35 45.82
CA LEU A 44 13.14 20.20 46.10
C LEU A 44 14.09 20.50 47.27
N ALA A 45 14.65 21.70 47.35
CA ALA A 45 15.48 22.12 48.49
C ALA A 45 14.69 22.08 49.81
N ALA A 46 13.42 22.51 49.81
CA ALA A 46 12.54 22.40 50.96
C ALA A 46 12.26 20.94 51.36
N ALA A 47 12.28 20.01 50.40
CA ALA A 47 12.19 18.57 50.62
C ALA A 47 13.55 17.91 50.96
N GLY A 48 14.63 18.69 51.10
CA GLY A 48 15.97 18.16 51.39
C GLY A 48 16.69 17.55 50.19
N VAL A 49 16.18 17.74 48.97
CA VAL A 49 16.79 17.26 47.73
C VAL A 49 17.63 18.36 47.10
N ARG A 50 18.93 18.10 46.94
CA ARG A 50 19.86 19.03 46.30
C ARG A 50 19.74 18.95 44.78
N VAL A 51 19.65 20.10 44.12
CA VAL A 51 19.62 20.22 42.66
C VAL A 51 20.44 21.41 42.18
N TYR A 52 20.79 21.40 40.89
CA TYR A 52 21.57 22.46 40.25
C TYR A 52 20.96 22.85 38.91
N PRO A 53 21.03 24.14 38.51
CA PRO A 53 20.71 24.54 37.15
C PRO A 53 21.74 23.99 36.18
N ALA A 54 21.27 23.53 35.03
CA ALA A 54 22.11 23.12 33.93
C ALA A 54 21.73 23.91 32.67
N LEU A 55 22.71 24.64 32.14
CA LEU A 55 22.55 25.45 30.93
C LEU A 55 22.82 24.58 29.71
N ILE A 56 21.92 24.58 28.73
CA ILE A 56 22.01 23.75 27.53
C ILE A 56 21.56 24.53 26.29
N ASN A 57 21.98 24.07 25.10
CA ASN A 57 21.49 24.56 23.82
C ASN A 57 20.54 23.55 23.18
N SER A 58 19.34 23.99 22.81
CA SER A 58 18.30 23.17 22.19
C SER A 58 18.55 22.91 20.71
N SER A 59 19.31 23.75 20.01
CA SER A 59 19.43 23.72 18.54
C SER A 59 20.81 23.31 18.02
N HIS A 60 21.89 23.62 18.74
CA HIS A 60 23.27 23.43 18.29
C HIS A 60 24.14 22.74 19.36
N ALA A 61 25.31 22.24 18.94
CA ALA A 61 26.34 21.78 19.86
C ALA A 61 27.05 22.97 20.51
N ILE A 62 27.53 22.79 21.75
CA ILE A 62 28.27 23.80 22.49
C ILE A 62 29.76 23.65 22.18
N ASP A 63 30.40 24.78 21.88
CA ASP A 63 31.85 24.88 21.75
C ASP A 63 32.46 25.21 23.14
N PRO A 64 33.17 24.27 23.79
CA PRO A 64 33.73 24.50 25.11
C PRO A 64 34.84 25.56 25.13
N ASP A 65 35.43 25.89 23.98
CA ASP A 65 36.53 26.84 23.86
C ASP A 65 36.02 28.30 23.72
N VAL A 66 34.71 28.49 23.54
CA VAL A 66 34.07 29.80 23.41
C VAL A 66 33.36 30.19 24.71
N PRO A 67 33.92 31.07 25.56
CA PRO A 67 33.29 31.44 26.83
C PRO A 67 32.19 32.49 26.64
N SER A 68 31.08 32.11 25.98
CA SER A 68 29.94 32.97 25.72
C SER A 68 28.65 32.41 26.35
N PRO A 69 27.94 33.19 27.19
CA PRO A 69 26.63 32.79 27.69
C PRO A 69 25.58 32.70 26.57
N GLY A 70 25.83 33.30 25.41
CA GLY A 70 24.96 33.21 24.24
C GLY A 70 24.91 31.82 23.60
N GLN A 71 25.78 30.89 24.02
CA GLN A 71 25.72 29.50 23.60
C GLN A 71 24.57 28.73 24.24
N PHE A 72 23.93 29.25 25.29
CA PHE A 72 22.84 28.56 25.99
C PHE A 72 21.52 29.26 25.71
N ASP A 73 20.50 28.48 25.34
CA ASP A 73 19.15 28.97 25.07
C ASP A 73 18.09 28.34 25.99
N HIS A 74 18.48 27.38 26.82
CA HIS A 74 17.58 26.64 27.70
C HIS A 74 18.22 26.30 29.05
N VAL A 75 17.37 26.11 30.07
CA VAL A 75 17.77 25.72 31.43
C VAL A 75 16.97 24.51 31.87
N ILE A 76 17.68 23.46 32.30
CA ILE A 76 17.09 22.24 32.88
C ILE A 76 17.67 22.02 34.28
N THR A 77 17.11 21.05 35.02
CA THR A 77 17.50 20.75 36.40
C THR A 77 18.31 19.47 36.46
N ALA A 78 19.51 19.55 37.04
CA ALA A 78 20.35 18.40 37.36
C ALA A 78 20.17 18.01 38.83
N VAL A 79 19.81 16.75 39.07
CA VAL A 79 19.65 16.15 40.40
C VAL A 79 20.72 15.07 40.56
N PRO A 80 21.78 15.29 41.36
CA PRO A 80 22.82 14.29 41.56
C PRO A 80 22.26 13.01 42.19
N GLN A 81 22.65 11.86 41.64
CA GLN A 81 22.31 10.52 42.12
C GLN A 81 23.59 9.67 42.22
N GLY A 82 24.46 10.01 43.18
CA GLY A 82 25.74 9.33 43.35
C GLY A 82 26.70 9.66 42.19
N LYS A 83 26.97 8.67 41.33
CA LYS A 83 27.80 8.86 40.12
C LYS A 83 27.00 9.32 38.90
N ASP A 84 25.67 9.17 38.96
CA ASP A 84 24.77 9.53 37.88
C ASP A 84 24.06 10.86 38.19
N THR A 85 23.41 11.42 37.18
CA THR A 85 22.60 12.64 37.29
C THR A 85 21.22 12.34 36.73
N LEU A 86 20.18 12.55 37.55
CA LEU A 86 18.81 12.61 37.06
C LEU A 86 18.57 13.99 36.45
N TRP A 87 18.08 14.01 35.22
CA TRP A 87 17.81 15.23 34.48
C TRP A 87 16.30 15.48 34.42
N LEU A 88 15.88 16.70 34.78
CA LEU A 88 14.47 17.08 34.79
C LEU A 88 14.28 18.36 33.98
N ASP A 89 13.39 18.30 32.98
CA ASP A 89 12.89 19.47 32.27
C ASP A 89 11.42 19.69 32.60
N THR A 90 11.10 20.87 33.14
CA THR A 90 9.74 21.26 33.55
C THR A 90 9.01 22.10 32.48
N THR A 91 9.68 22.36 31.36
CA THR A 91 9.18 23.17 30.25
C THR A 91 8.14 22.40 29.45
N THR A 92 8.38 21.10 29.24
CA THR A 92 7.45 20.21 28.57
C THR A 92 6.37 19.75 29.55
N GLU A 93 5.28 20.51 29.65
CA GLU A 93 4.24 20.40 30.69
C GLU A 93 3.56 19.03 30.81
N VAL A 94 3.66 18.20 29.78
CA VAL A 94 3.05 16.88 29.65
C VAL A 94 4.08 15.78 29.42
N ALA A 95 5.35 16.05 29.70
CA ALA A 95 6.40 15.05 29.66
C ALA A 95 6.26 14.07 30.84
N PRO A 96 6.46 12.76 30.61
CA PRO A 96 6.70 11.79 31.68
C PRO A 96 7.92 12.18 32.55
N PHE A 97 7.94 11.68 33.78
CA PHE A 97 9.04 11.94 34.72
C PHE A 97 10.40 11.51 34.14
N GLY A 98 11.40 12.38 34.23
CA GLY A 98 12.76 12.16 33.73
C GLY A 98 12.91 12.22 32.20
N TYR A 99 11.84 12.50 31.45
CA TYR A 99 11.92 12.64 30.00
C TYR A 99 12.63 13.94 29.60
N LEU A 100 13.58 13.83 28.68
CA LEU A 100 14.14 14.97 27.95
C LEU A 100 13.66 14.90 26.50
N ALA A 101 13.29 16.04 25.92
CA ALA A 101 12.97 16.12 24.50
C ALA A 101 14.19 15.78 23.64
N VAL A 102 13.98 15.21 22.45
CA VAL A 102 15.05 14.78 21.51
C VAL A 102 16.16 15.83 21.36
N PRO A 103 15.88 17.14 21.16
CA PRO A 103 16.93 18.13 20.98
C PRO A 103 17.80 18.40 22.21
N LEU A 104 17.46 17.83 23.39
CA LEU A 104 18.20 17.96 24.64
C LEU A 104 18.96 16.69 25.02
N ARG A 105 18.85 15.60 24.24
CA ARG A 105 19.50 14.31 24.50
C ARG A 105 20.90 14.22 23.92
N ALA A 106 21.75 13.41 24.55
CA ALA A 106 23.15 13.21 24.18
C ALA A 106 23.95 14.53 24.03
N LYS A 107 23.54 15.59 24.71
CA LYS A 107 24.14 16.93 24.62
C LYS A 107 24.92 17.29 25.87
N ARG A 108 25.93 18.14 25.70
CA ARG A 108 26.65 18.73 26.83
C ARG A 108 25.79 19.83 27.45
N ALA A 109 25.66 19.82 28.76
CA ALA A 109 25.05 20.86 29.56
C ALA A 109 26.05 21.36 30.60
N LEU A 110 26.15 22.68 30.79
CA LEU A 110 26.98 23.26 31.83
C LEU A 110 26.20 23.26 33.15
N VAL A 111 26.58 22.36 34.07
CA VAL A 111 25.96 22.27 35.40
C VAL A 111 26.63 23.29 36.32
N VAL A 112 25.85 24.20 36.87
CA VAL A 112 26.34 25.27 37.74
C VAL A 112 26.16 24.85 39.20
N PHE A 113 27.24 24.34 39.79
CA PHE A 113 27.24 23.89 41.18
C PHE A 113 27.35 25.08 42.15
N SER A 114 26.64 24.99 43.28
CA SER A 114 26.76 25.96 44.37
C SER A 114 27.92 25.64 45.33
N ASP A 115 28.48 24.43 45.25
CA ASP A 115 29.46 23.87 46.19
C ASP A 115 30.79 23.44 45.54
N LYS A 116 30.91 23.54 44.22
CA LYS A 116 32.16 23.28 43.46
C LYS A 116 32.17 24.07 42.15
N PRO A 117 33.29 24.09 41.39
CA PRO A 117 33.31 24.74 40.08
C PRO A 117 32.29 24.12 39.10
N PRO A 118 31.70 24.92 38.18
CA PRO A 118 30.84 24.42 37.12
C PRO A 118 31.53 23.37 36.25
N ASP A 119 30.77 22.41 35.72
CA ASP A 119 31.30 21.33 34.89
C ASP A 119 30.34 20.99 33.75
N PHE A 120 30.89 20.58 32.60
CA PHE A 120 30.11 20.09 31.48
C PHE A 120 29.77 18.62 31.68
N GLN A 121 28.49 18.32 31.84
CA GLN A 121 27.98 16.94 31.90
C GLN A 121 27.17 16.61 30.66
N GLN A 122 27.13 15.33 30.29
CA GLN A 122 26.35 14.86 29.14
C GLN A 122 24.96 14.40 29.59
N THR A 123 23.93 14.84 28.87
CA THR A 123 22.56 14.36 29.07
C THR A 123 22.37 12.96 28.47
N PRO A 124 21.41 12.15 28.99
CA PRO A 124 21.11 10.83 28.45
C PRO A 124 20.76 10.87 26.96
N ALA A 125 21.17 9.84 26.21
CA ALA A 125 20.82 9.69 24.79
C ALA A 125 19.38 9.17 24.59
N ASP A 126 18.89 8.38 25.54
CA ASP A 126 17.60 7.69 25.47
C ASP A 126 16.62 8.20 26.54
N PRO A 127 15.29 8.04 26.33
CA PRO A 127 14.30 8.31 27.36
C PRO A 127 14.47 7.34 28.56
N PRO A 128 13.96 7.68 29.75
CA PRO A 128 14.11 6.87 30.96
C PRO A 128 13.22 5.61 30.98
N PHE A 129 12.62 5.25 29.85
CA PHE A 129 11.75 4.09 29.66
C PHE A 129 11.87 3.61 28.21
N PRO A 130 11.67 2.31 27.95
CA PRO A 130 11.57 1.80 26.59
C PRO A 130 10.44 2.46 25.81
N THR A 131 10.67 2.70 24.52
CA THR A 131 9.63 3.18 23.60
C THR A 131 8.61 2.07 23.36
N LEU A 132 7.33 2.44 23.27
CA LEU A 132 6.24 1.53 22.94
C LEU A 132 5.30 2.21 21.94
N TRP A 133 4.89 1.47 20.91
CA TRP A 133 3.73 1.84 20.12
C TRP A 133 2.91 0.59 19.78
N THR A 134 1.72 0.50 20.35
CA THR A 134 0.75 -0.51 19.96
C THR A 134 -0.31 0.12 19.06
N PHE A 135 -0.63 -0.54 17.96
CA PHE A 135 -1.76 -0.22 17.11
C PHE A 135 -2.62 -1.47 16.99
N ARG A 136 -3.94 -1.30 17.15
CA ARG A 136 -4.91 -2.33 16.86
C ARG A 136 -6.03 -1.75 16.03
N ILE A 137 -6.43 -2.45 14.98
CA ILE A 137 -7.65 -2.15 14.25
C ILE A 137 -8.52 -3.39 14.15
N ASP A 138 -9.77 -3.26 14.58
CA ASP A 138 -10.84 -4.23 14.32
C ASP A 138 -11.78 -3.59 13.30
N ALA A 139 -11.76 -4.10 12.07
CA ALA A 139 -12.49 -3.54 10.95
C ALA A 139 -13.26 -4.60 10.16
N LYS A 140 -14.20 -4.13 9.36
CA LYS A 140 -14.92 -4.88 8.35
C LYS A 140 -14.69 -4.23 7.00
N LEU A 141 -14.35 -5.04 6.01
CA LEU A 141 -14.31 -4.65 4.62
C LEU A 141 -15.55 -5.22 3.94
N ASP A 142 -16.35 -4.36 3.31
CA ASP A 142 -17.51 -4.81 2.54
C ASP A 142 -17.18 -5.05 1.06
N ASP A 143 -18.11 -5.67 0.33
CA ASP A 143 -17.96 -5.98 -1.09
C ASP A 143 -17.71 -4.74 -1.96
N SER A 144 -18.19 -3.56 -1.52
CA SER A 144 -17.96 -2.29 -2.23
C SER A 144 -16.55 -1.73 -2.05
N GLY A 145 -15.74 -2.35 -1.20
CA GLY A 145 -14.40 -1.87 -0.84
C GLY A 145 -14.41 -0.77 0.21
N THR A 146 -15.46 -0.66 1.01
CA THR A 146 -15.47 0.24 2.16
C THR A 146 -14.93 -0.49 3.38
N LEU A 147 -13.78 -0.04 3.90
CA LEU A 147 -13.23 -0.49 5.17
C LEU A 147 -13.79 0.39 6.30
N GLN A 148 -14.45 -0.20 7.28
CA GLN A 148 -14.93 0.49 8.47
C GLN A 148 -14.53 -0.26 9.73
N GLY A 149 -13.98 0.44 10.72
CA GLY A 149 -13.54 -0.21 11.95
C GLY A 149 -13.22 0.74 13.08
N LYS A 150 -12.77 0.16 14.19
CA LYS A 150 -12.28 0.89 15.36
C LYS A 150 -10.77 0.71 15.45
N VAL A 151 -10.07 1.83 15.58
CA VAL A 151 -8.64 1.88 15.84
C VAL A 151 -8.41 2.20 17.31
N GLU A 152 -7.46 1.49 17.92
CA GLU A 152 -6.97 1.74 19.27
C GLU A 152 -5.44 1.81 19.25
N GLN A 153 -4.87 2.83 19.89
CA GLN A 153 -3.43 3.03 19.95
C GLN A 153 -2.97 3.32 21.37
N THR A 154 -1.80 2.78 21.72
CA THR A 154 -1.09 3.11 22.96
C THR A 154 0.34 3.51 22.62
N MET A 155 0.80 4.64 23.14
CA MET A 155 2.14 5.17 22.85
C MET A 155 2.90 5.54 24.13
N ARG A 156 4.20 5.22 24.14
CA ARG A 156 5.18 5.65 25.15
C ARG A 156 6.46 6.04 24.45
N GLY A 157 6.98 7.25 24.68
CA GLY A 157 8.18 7.74 23.99
C GLY A 157 8.03 9.14 23.41
N ASP A 158 8.84 9.46 22.40
CA ASP A 158 8.87 10.79 21.79
C ASP A 158 7.54 11.20 21.15
N THR A 159 6.93 10.29 20.39
CA THR A 159 5.64 10.53 19.73
C THR A 159 4.51 10.75 20.73
N GLU A 160 4.55 10.10 21.90
CA GLU A 160 3.58 10.33 22.99
C GLU A 160 3.61 11.79 23.46
N VAL A 161 4.80 12.35 23.69
CA VAL A 161 4.94 13.71 24.22
C VAL A 161 4.45 14.75 23.22
N ILE A 162 4.72 14.54 21.93
CA ILE A 162 4.21 15.39 20.84
C ILE A 162 2.67 15.34 20.80
N LEU A 163 2.08 14.14 20.87
CA LEU A 163 0.63 13.96 20.88
C LEU A 163 -0.02 14.60 22.11
N ARG A 164 0.54 14.39 23.31
CA ARG A 164 0.05 15.01 24.55
C ARG A 164 0.07 16.53 24.44
N ALA A 165 1.15 17.11 23.91
CA ALA A 165 1.28 18.55 23.77
C ALA A 165 0.22 19.11 22.80
N ALA A 166 -0.02 18.42 21.68
CA ALA A 166 -1.06 18.79 20.71
C ALA A 166 -2.48 18.67 21.28
N LEU A 167 -2.78 17.59 22.02
CA LEU A 167 -4.10 17.42 22.64
C LEU A 167 -4.36 18.44 23.76
N ARG A 168 -3.32 18.81 24.52
CA ARG A 168 -3.41 19.82 25.59
C ARG A 168 -3.60 21.23 25.04
N SER A 169 -3.02 21.54 23.89
CA SER A 169 -3.12 22.89 23.29
C SER A 169 -4.45 23.15 22.58
N LEU A 170 -5.24 22.11 22.31
CA LEU A 170 -6.52 22.20 21.61
C LEU A 170 -7.72 21.93 22.53
N PRO A 171 -8.85 22.65 22.34
CA PRO A 171 -10.11 22.27 22.96
C PRO A 171 -10.53 20.85 22.55
N ARG A 172 -11.17 20.09 23.46
CA ARG A 172 -11.61 18.70 23.20
C ARG A 172 -12.44 18.55 21.91
N ALA A 173 -13.25 19.56 21.56
CA ALA A 173 -14.04 19.55 20.33
C ALA A 173 -13.19 19.48 19.04
N GLN A 174 -11.92 19.91 19.09
CA GLN A 174 -10.99 19.89 17.95
C GLN A 174 -10.11 18.63 17.93
N TRP A 175 -10.24 17.72 18.91
CA TRP A 175 -9.46 16.49 18.94
C TRP A 175 -9.74 15.61 17.72
N LYS A 176 -10.98 15.61 17.21
CA LYS A 176 -11.33 14.92 15.95
C LYS A 176 -10.43 15.37 14.79
N ASP A 177 -10.29 16.67 14.59
CA ASP A 177 -9.53 17.23 13.47
C ASP A 177 -8.03 16.97 13.63
N LEU A 178 -7.52 17.00 14.86
CA LEU A 178 -6.13 16.62 15.14
C LEU A 178 -5.88 15.14 14.80
N ILE A 179 -6.71 14.23 15.30
CA ILE A 179 -6.56 12.79 15.04
C ILE A 179 -6.80 12.46 13.56
N GLN A 180 -7.70 13.17 12.88
CA GLN A 180 -7.88 13.05 11.43
C GLN A 180 -6.58 13.35 10.65
N ARG A 181 -5.85 14.40 11.03
CA ARG A 181 -4.56 14.75 10.40
C ARG A 181 -3.48 13.73 10.72
N ILE A 182 -3.43 13.24 11.96
CA ILE A 182 -2.47 12.20 12.37
C ILE A 182 -2.74 10.90 11.60
N SER A 183 -4.00 10.46 11.55
CA SER A 183 -4.45 9.28 10.79
C SER A 183 -4.00 9.38 9.33
N TYR A 184 -4.26 10.52 8.68
CA TYR A 184 -3.82 10.76 7.30
C TYR A 184 -2.29 10.67 7.16
N GLY A 185 -1.55 11.33 8.06
CA GLY A 185 -0.08 11.32 8.08
C GLY A 185 0.54 9.94 8.30
N THR A 186 -0.18 9.00 8.94
CA THR A 186 0.27 7.62 9.14
C THR A 186 -0.23 6.65 8.07
N GLY A 187 -0.74 7.15 6.93
CA GLY A 187 -1.16 6.33 5.78
C GLY A 187 -2.66 6.00 5.70
N PHE A 188 -3.48 6.52 6.62
CA PHE A 188 -4.91 6.23 6.67
C PHE A 188 -5.71 7.37 6.02
N ALA A 189 -5.92 7.26 4.70
CA ALA A 189 -6.60 8.26 3.87
C ALA A 189 -8.15 8.26 3.98
N GLY A 190 -8.71 7.76 5.08
CA GLY A 190 -10.15 7.74 5.36
C GLY A 190 -10.60 8.82 6.35
N GLU A 191 -11.88 8.75 6.72
CA GLU A 191 -12.52 9.62 7.70
C GLU A 191 -12.41 9.06 9.12
N VAL A 192 -12.22 9.96 10.08
CA VAL A 192 -12.12 9.69 11.51
C VAL A 192 -13.35 10.23 12.23
N SER A 193 -13.94 9.43 13.12
CA SER A 193 -15.01 9.85 14.06
C SER A 193 -14.80 9.26 15.45
N ASP A 194 -15.66 9.66 16.40
CA ASP A 194 -15.73 9.07 17.76
C ASP A 194 -14.39 9.03 18.51
N VAL A 195 -13.62 10.11 18.40
CA VAL A 195 -12.29 10.22 18.98
C VAL A 195 -12.36 10.25 20.51
N THR A 196 -11.57 9.39 21.14
CA THR A 196 -11.32 9.38 22.59
C THR A 196 -9.83 9.32 22.85
N ALA A 197 -9.37 9.98 23.91
CA ALA A 197 -7.98 9.92 24.34
C ALA A 197 -7.87 10.04 25.86
N SER A 198 -6.83 9.43 26.43
CA SER A 198 -6.42 9.64 27.82
C SER A 198 -6.14 11.11 28.06
N ALA A 199 -6.28 11.55 29.32
CA ALA A 199 -5.94 12.89 29.74
C ALA A 199 -4.44 13.18 29.46
N PRO A 200 -4.10 14.24 28.68
CA PRO A 200 -2.70 14.54 28.33
C PRO A 200 -1.78 14.74 29.53
N GLU A 201 -2.32 15.15 30.67
CA GLU A 201 -1.64 15.35 31.96
C GLU A 201 -1.36 14.05 32.73
N SER A 202 -2.00 12.92 32.39
CA SER A 202 -1.75 11.63 33.04
C SER A 202 -0.48 10.98 32.47
N THR A 203 0.68 11.47 32.87
CA THR A 203 1.98 11.12 32.25
C THR A 203 2.63 9.85 32.81
N GLU A 204 2.15 9.33 33.95
CA GLU A 204 2.66 8.10 34.56
C GLU A 204 2.43 6.87 33.66
N ALA A 205 1.26 6.79 33.02
CA ALA A 205 0.90 5.74 32.09
C ALA A 205 1.09 6.18 30.62
N PRO A 206 1.32 5.24 29.68
CA PRO A 206 1.30 5.53 28.24
C PRO A 206 0.01 6.21 27.78
N ILE A 207 0.10 7.14 26.83
CA ILE A 207 -1.11 7.75 26.24
C ILE A 207 -1.87 6.71 25.43
N LYS A 208 -3.19 6.69 25.60
CA LYS A 208 -4.10 5.85 24.81
C LYS A 208 -5.07 6.74 24.06
N PHE A 209 -5.37 6.38 22.82
CA PHE A 209 -6.44 7.01 22.06
C PHE A 209 -7.09 6.01 21.13
N ALA A 210 -8.36 6.25 20.83
CA ALA A 210 -9.15 5.39 19.95
C ALA A 210 -10.07 6.24 19.09
N TYR A 211 -10.40 5.73 17.91
CA TYR A 211 -11.29 6.39 16.97
C TYR A 211 -11.96 5.39 16.04
N THR A 212 -13.12 5.75 15.53
CA THR A 212 -13.76 5.06 14.41
C THR A 212 -13.10 5.54 13.12
N TYR A 213 -12.82 4.61 12.22
CA TYR A 213 -12.21 4.86 10.91
C TYR A 213 -13.11 4.32 9.81
N GLN A 214 -13.30 5.09 8.75
CA GLN A 214 -13.97 4.64 7.53
C GLN A 214 -13.21 5.10 6.31
N ARG A 215 -12.92 4.18 5.38
CA ARG A 215 -12.33 4.49 4.08
C ARG A 215 -13.11 3.79 2.99
N LYS A 216 -13.67 4.58 2.08
CA LYS A 216 -14.19 4.10 0.80
C LYS A 216 -13.04 3.82 -0.15
N ASP A 217 -13.30 3.00 -1.17
CA ASP A 217 -12.32 2.65 -2.20
C ASP A 217 -11.00 2.18 -1.57
N TYR A 218 -11.08 1.19 -0.68
CA TYR A 218 -9.90 0.63 -0.03
C TYR A 218 -8.89 0.19 -1.10
N PRO A 219 -7.58 0.53 -0.95
CA PRO A 219 -6.61 0.38 -2.01
C PRO A 219 -6.66 -1.01 -2.62
N ASP A 220 -6.77 -1.04 -3.94
CA ASP A 220 -6.61 -2.24 -4.75
C ASP A 220 -7.68 -3.34 -4.50
N TRP A 221 -8.74 -2.99 -3.77
CA TRP A 221 -9.86 -3.89 -3.52
C TRP A 221 -10.65 -4.23 -4.80
N LYS A 222 -10.58 -3.39 -5.84
CA LYS A 222 -11.14 -3.70 -7.16
C LYS A 222 -10.57 -4.99 -7.74
N GLU A 223 -9.27 -5.23 -7.52
CA GLU A 223 -8.58 -6.48 -7.87
C GLU A 223 -8.73 -7.56 -6.79
N HIS A 224 -9.58 -7.33 -5.79
CA HIS A 224 -9.79 -8.20 -4.63
C HIS A 224 -8.48 -8.47 -3.89
N ARG A 225 -7.60 -7.48 -3.84
CA ARG A 225 -6.35 -7.53 -3.06
C ARG A 225 -6.49 -6.65 -1.83
N ILE A 226 -5.82 -7.04 -0.75
CA ILE A 226 -5.85 -6.28 0.50
C ILE A 226 -4.44 -6.09 1.04
N VAL A 227 -4.10 -4.85 1.42
CA VAL A 227 -2.98 -4.60 2.35
C VAL A 227 -3.59 -4.50 3.74
N PRO A 228 -3.17 -5.33 4.71
CA PRO A 228 -3.66 -5.20 6.08
C PRO A 228 -3.43 -3.79 6.62
N PRO A 229 -4.46 -3.12 7.16
CA PRO A 229 -4.33 -1.76 7.68
C PRO A 229 -3.34 -1.70 8.84
N ALA A 230 -2.22 -1.02 8.64
CA ALA A 230 -1.23 -0.73 9.67
C ALA A 230 -0.63 0.68 9.46
N PRO A 231 -0.16 1.36 10.52
CA PRO A 231 0.54 2.63 10.37
C PRO A 231 1.81 2.51 9.55
N ASN A 232 2.04 3.47 8.67
CA ASN A 232 3.32 3.60 7.98
C ASN A 232 4.42 3.94 8.99
N VAL A 233 5.34 2.99 9.20
CA VAL A 233 6.61 3.23 9.88
C VAL A 233 7.66 3.55 8.85
N VAL A 234 8.34 4.68 9.03
CA VAL A 234 9.50 5.10 8.24
C VAL A 234 10.73 4.37 8.75
N PHE A 235 11.45 3.68 7.85
CA PHE A 235 12.71 3.03 8.15
C PHE A 235 13.86 3.85 7.53
N PRO A 236 14.54 4.72 8.29
CA PRO A 236 15.70 5.49 7.82
C PRO A 236 16.90 4.57 7.60
N PRO A 237 17.89 4.89 6.75
CA PRO A 237 18.09 6.19 6.15
C PRO A 237 17.46 6.25 4.75
N GLY A 238 16.97 7.43 4.39
CA GLY A 238 16.82 7.76 2.98
C GLY A 238 18.20 7.93 2.33
N GLU A 239 18.26 7.84 1.00
CA GLU A 239 19.45 8.22 0.25
C GLU A 239 19.43 9.71 -0.07
N GLU A 240 20.58 10.37 0.06
CA GLU A 240 20.80 11.75 -0.36
C GLU A 240 21.82 11.71 -1.51
N ASP A 241 21.45 12.19 -2.70
CA ASP A 241 22.24 12.07 -3.94
C ASP A 241 22.73 10.63 -4.26
N GLY A 242 21.93 9.62 -3.91
CA GLY A 242 22.25 8.20 -4.13
C GLY A 242 23.33 7.64 -3.21
N LYS A 243 23.65 8.32 -2.09
CA LYS A 243 24.64 7.88 -1.10
C LYS A 243 24.01 7.65 0.27
N LEU A 244 24.47 6.59 0.93
CA LEU A 244 24.13 6.29 2.31
C LEU A 244 24.99 7.12 3.29
N PRO A 245 24.40 7.60 4.39
CA PRO A 245 25.16 8.31 5.42
C PRO A 245 26.10 7.37 6.19
N ALA A 246 27.14 7.92 6.81
CA ALA A 246 28.09 7.14 7.62
C ALA A 246 27.46 6.60 8.92
N SER A 247 26.50 7.33 9.48
CA SER A 247 25.63 6.86 10.55
C SER A 247 24.29 7.58 10.49
N PHE A 248 23.28 7.01 11.16
CA PHE A 248 21.99 7.65 11.33
C PHE A 248 21.32 7.18 12.62
N TRP A 249 20.45 8.03 13.16
CA TRP A 249 19.63 7.73 14.32
C TRP A 249 18.43 6.86 13.91
N LEU A 250 18.31 5.68 14.51
CA LEU A 250 17.23 4.72 14.28
C LEU A 250 16.00 4.99 15.16
N GLY A 251 16.18 5.70 16.28
CA GLY A 251 15.14 5.91 17.28
C GLY A 251 15.51 5.29 18.63
N ALA A 252 14.87 5.75 19.71
CA ALA A 252 15.12 5.17 21.03
C ALA A 252 14.74 3.68 21.09
N PRO A 253 15.45 2.84 21.86
CA PRO A 253 15.17 1.41 21.95
C PRO A 253 13.75 1.16 22.47
N GLY A 254 13.11 0.12 21.95
CA GLY A 254 11.71 -0.13 22.24
C GLY A 254 11.03 -1.05 21.23
N GLU A 255 9.72 -1.18 21.40
CA GLU A 255 8.92 -2.16 20.69
C GLU A 255 7.68 -1.53 20.03
N PHE A 256 7.45 -1.91 18.78
CA PHE A 256 6.28 -1.52 17.98
C PHE A 256 5.48 -2.78 17.68
N GLN A 257 4.19 -2.79 18.01
CA GLN A 257 3.28 -3.90 17.77
C GLN A 257 2.05 -3.42 17.02
N PHE A 258 1.81 -3.95 15.84
CA PHE A 258 0.65 -3.60 15.02
C PHE A 258 -0.18 -4.85 14.76
N GLU A 259 -1.44 -4.81 15.19
CA GLU A 259 -2.42 -5.85 14.98
C GLU A 259 -3.54 -5.32 14.10
N SER A 260 -3.88 -6.07 13.07
CA SER A 260 -5.02 -5.79 12.22
C SER A 260 -5.91 -7.01 12.13
N ARG A 261 -7.20 -6.82 12.40
CA ARG A 261 -8.26 -7.81 12.26
C ARG A 261 -9.30 -7.24 11.31
N VAL A 262 -9.36 -7.78 10.09
CA VAL A 262 -10.30 -7.34 9.06
C VAL A 262 -11.27 -8.47 8.74
N GLU A 263 -12.54 -8.29 9.10
CA GLU A 263 -13.62 -9.13 8.61
C GLU A 263 -13.79 -8.90 7.11
N LEU A 264 -13.50 -9.92 6.32
CA LEU A 264 -13.59 -9.92 4.86
C LEU A 264 -14.99 -10.35 4.41
N PRO A 265 -15.43 -9.96 3.21
CA PRO A 265 -16.70 -10.42 2.68
C PRO A 265 -16.78 -11.93 2.55
N LYS A 266 -18.01 -12.45 2.56
CA LYS A 266 -18.25 -13.90 2.49
C LYS A 266 -17.73 -14.46 1.17
N GLY A 267 -17.02 -15.59 1.25
CA GLY A 267 -16.45 -16.26 0.06
C GLY A 267 -15.10 -15.71 -0.38
N TYR A 268 -14.61 -14.64 0.26
CA TYR A 268 -13.24 -14.18 0.06
C TYR A 268 -12.25 -15.05 0.85
N SER A 269 -11.20 -15.49 0.18
CA SER A 269 -10.10 -16.26 0.78
C SER A 269 -8.79 -15.64 0.30
N PRO A 270 -7.94 -15.07 1.17
CA PRO A 270 -6.63 -14.54 0.82
C PRO A 270 -5.55 -15.63 0.69
N ASP A 271 -4.60 -15.45 -0.23
CA ASP A 271 -3.34 -16.20 -0.23
C ASP A 271 -2.38 -15.57 0.79
N LEU A 272 -2.29 -16.17 1.96
CA LEU A 272 -1.59 -15.57 3.10
C LEU A 272 -0.07 -15.56 2.86
N PRO A 273 0.60 -14.41 3.07
CA PRO A 273 2.06 -14.36 3.03
C PRO A 273 2.67 -15.30 4.07
N LYS A 274 3.89 -15.75 3.80
CA LYS A 274 4.65 -16.55 4.76
C LYS A 274 5.05 -15.70 5.94
N LYS A 275 5.02 -16.30 7.14
CA LYS A 275 5.63 -15.73 8.34
C LYS A 275 7.06 -15.26 8.02
N LYS A 276 7.41 -14.05 8.45
CA LYS A 276 8.78 -13.52 8.34
C LYS A 276 9.36 -13.28 9.71
N ASP A 277 10.58 -13.77 9.92
CA ASP A 277 11.38 -13.52 11.11
C ASP A 277 12.75 -13.00 10.65
N LEU A 278 12.96 -11.69 10.79
CA LEU A 278 14.20 -11.02 10.41
C LEU A 278 14.89 -10.55 11.68
N GLN A 279 16.15 -10.94 11.86
CA GLN A 279 16.95 -10.55 13.02
C GLN A 279 18.26 -9.93 12.59
N GLN A 280 18.59 -8.80 13.22
CA GLN A 280 19.90 -8.18 13.21
C GLN A 280 20.30 -7.81 14.64
N ASP A 281 21.56 -7.41 14.80
CA ASP A 281 22.12 -7.05 16.12
C ASP A 281 21.37 -5.89 16.77
N LEU A 282 20.89 -4.93 15.97
CA LEU A 282 20.32 -3.66 16.45
C LEU A 282 18.79 -3.57 16.28
N ILE A 283 18.19 -4.45 15.47
CA ILE A 283 16.76 -4.44 15.16
C ILE A 283 16.23 -5.83 14.81
N GLU A 284 14.98 -6.12 15.17
CA GLU A 284 14.25 -7.33 14.77
C GLU A 284 12.90 -6.96 14.15
N TYR A 285 12.43 -7.78 13.22
CA TYR A 285 11.10 -7.70 12.63
C TYR A 285 10.47 -9.09 12.57
N HIS A 286 9.23 -9.17 13.00
CA HIS A 286 8.42 -10.39 12.92
C HIS A 286 7.05 -10.09 12.36
N SER A 287 6.61 -10.91 11.41
CA SER A 287 5.26 -10.83 10.85
C SER A 287 4.56 -12.18 10.82
N THR A 288 3.27 -12.17 11.14
CA THR A 288 2.38 -13.34 10.99
C THR A 288 1.08 -12.93 10.32
N TYR A 289 0.51 -13.87 9.58
CA TYR A 289 -0.76 -13.74 8.87
C TYR A 289 -1.59 -14.98 9.12
N ALA A 290 -2.87 -14.80 9.43
CA ALA A 290 -3.81 -15.88 9.68
C ALA A 290 -5.20 -15.50 9.15
N LEU A 291 -5.98 -16.52 8.78
CA LEU A 291 -7.39 -16.37 8.45
C LEU A 291 -8.22 -17.12 9.51
N GLU A 292 -8.85 -16.37 10.40
CA GLU A 292 -9.72 -16.90 11.46
C GLU A 292 -11.18 -16.82 11.02
N GLY A 293 -11.70 -17.89 10.41
CA GLY A 293 -13.01 -17.86 9.76
C GLY A 293 -12.96 -16.97 8.51
N ASN A 294 -13.63 -15.82 8.52
CA ASN A 294 -13.53 -14.78 7.48
C ASN A 294 -12.75 -13.54 7.94
N VAL A 295 -12.05 -13.61 9.08
CA VAL A 295 -11.27 -12.49 9.60
C VAL A 295 -9.80 -12.68 9.25
N LEU A 296 -9.26 -11.79 8.42
CA LEU A 296 -7.83 -11.70 8.17
C LEU A 296 -7.16 -11.04 9.37
N VAL A 297 -6.27 -11.78 10.01
CA VAL A 297 -5.49 -11.33 11.16
C VAL A 297 -4.03 -11.20 10.74
N SER A 298 -3.45 -10.03 10.92
CA SER A 298 -2.04 -9.78 10.70
C SER A 298 -1.40 -9.15 11.93
N HIS A 299 -0.21 -9.65 12.30
CA HIS A 299 0.60 -9.05 13.36
C HIS A 299 1.97 -8.66 12.82
N TYR A 300 2.38 -7.45 13.14
CA TYR A 300 3.72 -6.93 12.88
C TYR A 300 4.37 -6.54 14.21
N ARG A 301 5.60 -6.99 14.44
CA ARG A 301 6.40 -6.63 15.61
C ARG A 301 7.76 -6.13 15.15
N VAL A 302 8.14 -4.93 15.58
CA VAL A 302 9.49 -4.37 15.39
C VAL A 302 10.11 -4.14 16.77
N LEU A 303 11.31 -4.67 16.99
CA LEU A 303 12.08 -4.45 18.21
C LEU A 303 13.37 -3.72 17.87
N VAL A 304 13.50 -2.48 18.33
CA VAL A 304 14.73 -1.67 18.21
C VAL A 304 15.56 -1.87 19.47
N LYS A 305 16.79 -2.36 19.33
CA LYS A 305 17.70 -2.67 20.45
C LYS A 305 18.75 -1.59 20.68
N ALA A 306 19.09 -0.83 19.64
CA ALA A 306 20.09 0.22 19.70
C ALA A 306 19.64 1.42 18.87
N SER A 307 20.05 2.60 19.32
CA SER A 307 19.46 3.85 18.86
C SER A 307 20.15 4.47 17.65
N GLU A 308 21.38 4.03 17.35
CA GLU A 308 22.18 4.51 16.23
C GLU A 308 22.75 3.33 15.42
N VAL A 309 22.78 3.49 14.10
CA VAL A 309 23.42 2.56 13.18
C VAL A 309 24.64 3.26 12.58
N THR A 310 25.81 2.62 12.61
CA THR A 310 27.09 3.22 12.18
C THR A 310 27.88 2.34 11.20
N GLY A 311 28.67 2.97 10.34
CA GLY A 311 29.67 2.32 9.49
C GLY A 311 29.10 1.22 8.61
N ALA A 312 29.70 0.02 8.69
CA ALA A 312 29.29 -1.14 7.90
C ALA A 312 27.84 -1.61 8.21
N GLY A 313 27.29 -1.26 9.37
CA GLY A 313 25.92 -1.60 9.75
C GLY A 313 24.85 -0.90 8.92
N VAL A 314 25.16 0.25 8.31
CA VAL A 314 24.20 1.04 7.52
C VAL A 314 23.70 0.28 6.30
N LYS A 315 24.60 -0.39 5.57
CA LYS A 315 24.24 -1.19 4.38
C LYS A 315 23.39 -2.39 4.76
N SER A 316 23.83 -3.14 5.79
CA SER A 316 23.10 -4.30 6.32
C SER A 316 21.69 -3.92 6.78
N TYR A 317 21.56 -2.77 7.44
CA TYR A 317 20.28 -2.23 7.86
C TYR A 317 19.39 -1.90 6.65
N LYS A 318 19.93 -1.27 5.60
CA LYS A 318 19.13 -0.93 4.40
C LYS A 318 18.50 -2.18 3.79
N GLU A 319 19.28 -3.24 3.61
CA GLU A 319 18.79 -4.53 3.09
C GLU A 319 17.74 -5.16 4.01
N PHE A 320 17.83 -4.93 5.33
CA PHE A 320 16.80 -5.33 6.28
C PHE A 320 15.52 -4.49 6.10
N ALA A 321 15.64 -3.16 6.03
CA ALA A 321 14.50 -2.26 5.86
C ALA A 321 13.73 -2.54 4.56
N GLU A 322 14.43 -2.79 3.45
CA GLU A 322 13.82 -3.21 2.18
C GLU A 322 12.99 -4.49 2.34
N LYS A 323 13.54 -5.52 2.99
CA LYS A 323 12.81 -6.78 3.24
C LYS A 323 11.60 -6.63 4.16
N VAL A 324 11.62 -5.66 5.08
CA VAL A 324 10.49 -5.32 5.95
C VAL A 324 9.41 -4.59 5.14
N ILE A 325 9.80 -3.60 4.34
CA ILE A 325 8.88 -2.84 3.47
C ILE A 325 8.21 -3.78 2.47
N GLU A 326 8.97 -4.64 1.80
CA GLU A 326 8.45 -5.66 0.87
C GLU A 326 7.43 -6.58 1.54
N ASP A 327 7.61 -6.92 2.81
CA ASP A 327 6.68 -7.80 3.52
C ASP A 327 5.43 -7.07 4.02
N ARG A 328 5.58 -5.85 4.55
CA ARG A 328 4.48 -5.09 5.14
C ARG A 328 3.57 -4.46 4.08
N ASP A 329 4.16 -3.97 2.99
CA ASP A 329 3.46 -3.18 1.98
C ASP A 329 3.02 -4.05 0.78
N GLN A 330 3.18 -5.38 0.87
CA GLN A 330 2.68 -6.30 -0.15
C GLN A 330 1.14 -6.37 -0.13
N PHE A 331 0.57 -6.43 -1.33
CA PHE A 331 -0.82 -6.81 -1.50
C PHE A 331 -0.98 -8.31 -1.23
N ILE A 332 -1.93 -8.66 -0.38
CA ILE A 332 -2.39 -10.04 -0.18
C ILE A 332 -3.43 -10.32 -1.26
N PRO A 333 -3.12 -11.15 -2.27
CA PRO A 333 -4.07 -11.47 -3.32
C PRO A 333 -5.12 -12.44 -2.80
N PRO A 334 -6.25 -12.60 -3.51
CA PRO A 334 -7.15 -13.69 -3.22
C PRO A 334 -6.45 -15.00 -3.59
N SER A 335 -6.65 -16.05 -2.81
CA SER A 335 -6.25 -17.42 -3.16
C SER A 335 -6.81 -17.73 -4.54
N SER A 336 -5.93 -18.16 -5.45
CA SER A 336 -6.19 -18.35 -6.89
C SER A 336 -7.59 -18.90 -7.15
N GLY A 337 -8.48 -17.98 -7.48
CA GLY A 337 -9.92 -18.21 -7.54
C GLY A 337 -10.75 -16.93 -7.69
N LEU A 338 -10.19 -15.73 -7.46
CA LEU A 338 -10.95 -14.49 -7.55
C LEU A 338 -10.12 -13.29 -8.05
N ALA A 339 -9.40 -13.41 -9.17
CA ALA A 339 -9.09 -12.28 -10.09
C ALA A 339 -8.05 -12.73 -11.12
N GLU A 340 -8.45 -12.86 -12.38
CA GLU A 340 -7.56 -12.44 -13.47
C GLU A 340 -8.44 -11.69 -14.49
N SER A 341 -8.42 -10.36 -14.41
CA SER A 341 -8.60 -9.51 -15.59
C SER A 341 -7.34 -9.65 -16.45
N ALA A 342 -7.46 -9.50 -17.77
CA ALA A 342 -6.36 -9.72 -18.72
C ALA A 342 -5.12 -8.82 -18.48
N GLU A 343 -5.24 -7.75 -17.67
CA GLU A 343 -4.11 -6.89 -17.26
C GLU A 343 -3.41 -7.37 -15.97
N ALA A 344 -4.09 -8.12 -15.09
CA ALA A 344 -3.51 -8.72 -13.89
C ALA A 344 -2.61 -9.94 -14.19
N GLY A 345 -2.78 -10.56 -15.36
CA GLY A 345 -2.04 -11.75 -15.79
C GLY A 345 -0.53 -11.51 -15.94
N VAL A 346 -0.06 -10.28 -16.16
CA VAL A 346 1.38 -10.03 -16.41
C VAL A 346 2.19 -10.00 -15.11
N LEU A 347 1.78 -9.25 -14.10
CA LEU A 347 2.54 -9.09 -12.84
C LEU A 347 2.48 -10.34 -11.92
N GLY A 348 1.34 -11.03 -11.87
CA GLY A 348 1.18 -12.27 -11.12
C GLY A 348 1.96 -13.45 -11.72
N VAL A 349 2.14 -13.45 -13.05
CA VAL A 349 2.99 -14.43 -13.74
C VAL A 349 4.47 -14.13 -13.47
N THR A 350 4.92 -12.87 -13.55
CA THR A 350 6.32 -12.49 -13.27
C THR A 350 6.81 -12.98 -11.90
N ASN A 351 6.02 -12.83 -10.83
CA ASN A 351 6.42 -13.29 -9.50
C ASN A 351 6.47 -14.83 -9.38
N ARG A 352 5.55 -15.55 -10.04
CA ARG A 352 5.58 -17.01 -10.11
C ARG A 352 6.79 -17.53 -10.90
N VAL A 353 7.18 -16.82 -11.97
CA VAL A 353 8.39 -17.14 -12.76
C VAL A 353 9.65 -16.98 -11.91
N ARG A 354 9.75 -15.92 -11.09
CA ARG A 354 10.86 -15.74 -10.14
C ARG A 354 10.98 -16.87 -9.11
N ALA A 355 9.85 -17.44 -8.69
CA ALA A 355 9.81 -18.52 -7.71
C ALA A 355 10.16 -19.90 -8.28
N LEU A 356 10.33 -20.04 -9.60
CA LEU A 356 10.76 -21.29 -10.21
C LEU A 356 12.16 -21.70 -9.71
N PRO A 357 12.46 -23.02 -9.65
CA PRO A 357 13.75 -23.52 -9.20
C PRO A 357 14.93 -22.86 -9.92
N ASP A 358 15.99 -22.63 -9.16
CA ASP A 358 17.22 -22.05 -9.68
C ASP A 358 18.08 -23.10 -10.39
N SER A 359 18.97 -22.66 -11.29
CA SER A 359 19.91 -23.58 -11.93
C SER A 359 20.93 -24.12 -10.91
N SER A 360 21.23 -25.42 -11.02
CA SER A 360 22.32 -26.03 -10.25
C SER A 360 23.71 -25.57 -10.73
N ASP A 361 23.79 -25.00 -11.94
CA ASP A 361 25.04 -24.50 -12.52
C ASP A 361 25.29 -23.04 -12.09
N PRO A 362 26.38 -22.75 -11.36
CA PRO A 362 26.70 -21.39 -10.92
C PRO A 362 26.98 -20.42 -12.07
N MET A 363 27.48 -20.91 -13.21
CA MET A 363 27.76 -20.08 -14.38
C MET A 363 26.46 -19.67 -15.08
N ALA A 364 25.47 -20.57 -15.15
CA ALA A 364 24.14 -20.23 -15.65
C ALA A 364 23.47 -19.14 -14.79
N ARG A 365 23.55 -19.26 -13.46
CA ARG A 365 23.03 -18.24 -12.53
C ARG A 365 23.73 -16.90 -12.66
N GLN A 366 25.05 -16.91 -12.88
CA GLN A 366 25.78 -15.66 -13.12
C GLN A 366 25.29 -14.96 -14.40
N PHE A 367 25.10 -15.71 -15.50
CA PHE A 367 24.60 -15.14 -16.75
C PHE A 367 23.16 -14.62 -16.64
N GLU A 368 22.31 -15.27 -15.83
CA GLU A 368 20.97 -14.76 -15.52
C GLU A 368 21.04 -13.40 -14.78
N GLU A 369 21.90 -13.27 -13.77
CA GLU A 369 22.05 -12.01 -13.02
C GLU A 369 22.62 -10.89 -13.90
N GLU A 370 23.58 -11.19 -14.79
CA GLU A 370 24.06 -10.25 -15.81
C GLU A 370 22.91 -9.82 -16.75
N ALA A 371 22.05 -10.75 -17.16
CA ALA A 371 20.89 -10.48 -18.01
C ALA A 371 19.86 -9.59 -17.32
N LYS A 372 19.51 -9.89 -16.06
CA LYS A 372 18.59 -9.09 -15.24
C LYS A 372 19.10 -7.67 -15.02
N ALA A 373 20.40 -7.51 -14.74
CA ALA A 373 21.03 -6.20 -14.62
C ALA A 373 20.94 -5.41 -15.95
N ALA A 374 21.12 -6.08 -17.08
CA ALA A 374 20.95 -5.45 -18.39
C ALA A 374 19.50 -4.99 -18.66
N VAL A 375 18.49 -5.75 -18.20
CA VAL A 375 17.07 -5.32 -18.22
C VAL A 375 16.88 -4.05 -17.40
N GLN A 376 17.40 -4.00 -16.17
CA GLN A 376 17.29 -2.83 -15.28
C GLN A 376 17.97 -1.58 -15.87
N GLN A 377 19.05 -1.76 -16.62
CA GLN A 377 19.79 -0.69 -17.29
C GLN A 377 19.15 -0.26 -18.62
N GLY A 378 18.01 -0.84 -19.01
CA GLY A 378 17.34 -0.52 -20.27
C GLY A 378 18.08 -1.04 -21.50
N SER A 379 18.90 -2.09 -21.37
CA SER A 379 19.64 -2.74 -22.45
C SER A 379 19.02 -4.11 -22.81
N PRO A 380 17.93 -4.13 -23.61
CA PRO A 380 17.21 -5.37 -23.90
C PRO A 380 17.99 -6.33 -24.81
N GLN A 381 18.97 -5.84 -25.58
CA GLN A 381 19.90 -6.69 -26.35
C GLN A 381 20.90 -7.42 -25.44
N GLY A 382 21.45 -6.72 -24.42
CA GLY A 382 22.33 -7.33 -23.43
C GLY A 382 21.60 -8.38 -22.59
N ALA A 383 20.33 -8.12 -22.26
CA ALA A 383 19.47 -9.09 -21.59
C ALA A 383 19.29 -10.38 -22.40
N ILE A 384 18.99 -10.26 -23.71
CA ILE A 384 18.89 -11.43 -24.61
C ILE A 384 20.19 -12.23 -24.63
N GLU A 385 21.34 -11.57 -24.73
CA GLU A 385 22.64 -12.26 -24.75
C GLU A 385 22.92 -12.98 -23.44
N GLY A 386 22.66 -12.34 -22.30
CA GLY A 386 22.82 -12.95 -20.98
C GLY A 386 21.90 -14.17 -20.80
N PHE A 387 20.60 -14.04 -21.07
CA PHE A 387 19.67 -15.17 -20.96
C PHE A 387 20.03 -16.30 -21.94
N LYS A 388 20.47 -15.99 -23.17
CA LYS A 388 20.96 -17.01 -24.11
C LYS A 388 22.16 -17.78 -23.58
N ARG A 389 23.12 -17.09 -22.96
CA ARG A 389 24.29 -17.73 -22.35
C ARG A 389 23.87 -18.60 -21.17
N ALA A 390 22.93 -18.14 -20.35
CA ALA A 390 22.40 -18.89 -19.23
C ALA A 390 21.72 -20.21 -19.68
N VAL A 391 20.79 -20.15 -20.63
CA VAL A 391 20.10 -21.36 -21.15
C VAL A 391 21.01 -22.25 -22.01
N SER A 392 22.09 -21.71 -22.57
CA SER A 392 23.10 -22.54 -23.27
C SER A 392 23.96 -23.32 -22.27
N GLN A 393 24.19 -22.75 -21.09
CA GLN A 393 24.93 -23.39 -20.01
C GLN A 393 24.07 -24.43 -19.28
N ASP A 394 22.82 -24.09 -18.99
CA ASP A 394 21.82 -25.02 -18.44
C ASP A 394 20.53 -24.99 -19.27
N PRO A 395 20.37 -25.91 -20.25
CA PRO A 395 19.15 -26.01 -21.05
C PRO A 395 17.89 -26.36 -20.25
N LYS A 396 18.03 -26.85 -19.01
CA LYS A 396 16.89 -27.14 -18.12
C LYS A 396 16.47 -25.95 -17.26
N PHE A 397 17.10 -24.79 -17.44
CA PHE A 397 16.79 -23.59 -16.66
C PHE A 397 15.51 -22.91 -17.16
N THR A 398 14.36 -23.51 -16.82
CA THR A 398 13.02 -23.13 -17.29
C THR A 398 12.71 -21.65 -17.12
N ARG A 399 13.11 -21.06 -15.99
CA ARG A 399 12.93 -19.64 -15.69
C ARG A 399 13.57 -18.73 -16.74
N ASP A 400 14.78 -19.04 -17.17
CA ASP A 400 15.53 -18.21 -18.12
C ASP A 400 15.02 -18.35 -19.55
N TRP A 401 14.49 -19.52 -19.93
CA TRP A 401 13.75 -19.66 -21.17
C TRP A 401 12.49 -18.77 -21.20
N ILE A 402 11.80 -18.65 -20.06
CA ILE A 402 10.65 -17.73 -19.92
C ILE A 402 11.10 -16.28 -20.07
N TRP A 403 12.14 -15.85 -19.32
CA TRP A 403 12.64 -14.48 -19.41
C TRP A 403 13.16 -14.11 -20.79
N LEU A 404 13.85 -15.04 -21.47
CA LEU A 404 14.29 -14.86 -22.84
C LEU A 404 13.09 -14.66 -23.78
N GLY A 405 12.04 -15.48 -23.62
CA GLY A 405 10.80 -15.37 -24.37
C GLY A 405 10.10 -14.03 -24.20
N GLU A 406 9.90 -13.61 -22.96
CA GLU A 406 9.28 -12.31 -22.64
C GLU A 406 10.10 -11.13 -23.14
N THR A 407 11.44 -11.19 -23.01
CA THR A 407 12.34 -10.14 -23.51
C THR A 407 12.22 -10.00 -25.04
N TYR A 408 12.14 -11.13 -25.76
CA TYR A 408 11.87 -11.11 -27.21
C TYR A 408 10.51 -10.52 -27.56
N LEU A 409 9.46 -10.86 -26.81
CA LEU A 409 8.11 -10.32 -27.02
C LEU A 409 8.05 -8.82 -26.77
N GLY A 410 8.70 -8.32 -25.71
CA GLY A 410 8.84 -6.89 -25.42
C GLY A 410 9.53 -6.12 -26.55
N LEU A 411 10.47 -6.75 -27.25
CA LEU A 411 11.12 -6.21 -28.45
C LEU A 411 10.34 -6.45 -29.76
N ARG A 412 9.09 -6.93 -29.68
CA ARG A 412 8.24 -7.28 -30.82
C ARG A 412 8.83 -8.38 -31.73
N GLN A 413 9.80 -9.16 -31.26
CA GLN A 413 10.36 -10.32 -31.97
C GLN A 413 9.50 -11.55 -31.68
N LYS A 414 8.29 -11.55 -32.24
CA LYS A 414 7.19 -12.48 -31.91
C LYS A 414 7.57 -13.96 -32.01
N ASP A 415 8.16 -14.36 -33.13
CA ASP A 415 8.50 -15.78 -33.37
C ASP A 415 9.66 -16.26 -32.50
N ALA A 416 10.66 -15.42 -32.26
CA ALA A 416 11.76 -15.74 -31.35
C ALA A 416 11.25 -15.90 -29.90
N GLY A 417 10.32 -15.03 -29.48
CA GLY A 417 9.70 -15.10 -28.17
C GLY A 417 8.91 -16.40 -27.98
N VAL A 418 8.04 -16.75 -28.93
CA VAL A 418 7.29 -18.01 -28.91
C VAL A 418 8.22 -19.22 -28.93
N ALA A 419 9.31 -19.18 -29.71
CA ALA A 419 10.29 -20.28 -29.74
C ALA A 419 10.97 -20.49 -28.39
N ALA A 420 11.39 -19.42 -27.71
CA ALA A 420 11.98 -19.52 -26.37
C ALA A 420 10.97 -20.02 -25.32
N LEU A 421 9.71 -19.58 -25.39
CA LEU A 421 8.66 -20.10 -24.50
C LEU A 421 8.32 -21.57 -24.74
N ARG A 422 8.46 -22.08 -25.98
CA ARG A 422 8.39 -23.53 -26.24
C ARG A 422 9.55 -24.28 -25.61
N GLN A 423 10.77 -23.72 -25.67
CA GLN A 423 11.90 -24.29 -24.96
C GLN A 423 11.69 -24.32 -23.44
N ALA A 424 10.99 -23.34 -22.86
CA ALA A 424 10.61 -23.38 -21.44
C ALA A 424 9.66 -24.53 -21.08
N VAL A 425 8.81 -24.95 -22.02
CA VAL A 425 7.95 -26.13 -21.85
C VAL A 425 8.77 -27.41 -22.01
N GLU A 426 9.70 -27.45 -22.96
CA GLU A 426 10.58 -28.60 -23.19
C GLU A 426 11.60 -28.81 -22.06
N SER A 427 12.06 -27.74 -21.41
CA SER A 427 13.04 -27.77 -20.32
C SER A 427 12.49 -28.41 -19.04
N ASP A 428 11.20 -28.19 -18.76
CA ASP A 428 10.45 -28.88 -17.70
C ASP A 428 8.99 -29.14 -18.14
N PRO A 429 8.72 -30.30 -18.76
CA PRO A 429 7.38 -30.64 -19.25
C PRO A 429 6.33 -30.85 -18.15
N GLN A 430 6.73 -30.91 -16.88
CA GLN A 430 5.81 -31.05 -15.74
C GLN A 430 5.52 -29.71 -15.07
N GLN A 431 6.13 -28.60 -15.50
CA GLN A 431 5.92 -27.28 -14.92
C GLN A 431 4.71 -26.57 -15.56
N PRO A 432 3.57 -26.42 -14.84
CA PRO A 432 2.35 -25.85 -15.43
C PRO A 432 2.52 -24.40 -15.92
N LEU A 433 3.35 -23.62 -15.21
CA LEU A 433 3.58 -22.21 -15.50
C LEU A 433 4.13 -21.96 -16.92
N SER A 434 5.04 -22.80 -17.41
CA SER A 434 5.62 -22.64 -18.75
C SER A 434 4.56 -22.70 -19.85
N TYR A 435 3.61 -23.64 -19.72
CA TYR A 435 2.49 -23.74 -20.65
C TYR A 435 1.59 -22.50 -20.59
N LYS A 436 1.29 -22.00 -19.39
CA LYS A 436 0.44 -20.80 -19.21
C LYS A 436 1.06 -19.58 -19.88
N VAL A 437 2.34 -19.32 -19.62
CA VAL A 437 3.06 -18.19 -20.23
C VAL A 437 3.04 -18.30 -21.76
N LEU A 438 3.33 -19.49 -22.30
CA LEU A 438 3.27 -19.73 -23.74
C LEU A 438 1.86 -19.53 -24.32
N ALA A 439 0.83 -20.06 -23.65
CA ALA A 439 -0.55 -19.98 -24.13
C ALA A 439 -1.10 -18.54 -24.09
N PHE A 440 -0.78 -17.77 -23.05
CA PHE A 440 -1.11 -16.34 -22.97
C PHE A 440 -0.37 -15.53 -24.04
N ALA A 441 0.92 -15.81 -24.27
CA ALA A 441 1.68 -15.17 -25.35
C ALA A 441 1.06 -15.47 -26.73
N LEU A 442 0.71 -16.73 -27.01
CA LEU A 442 0.05 -17.11 -28.27
C LEU A 442 -1.32 -16.44 -28.42
N THR A 443 -2.08 -16.32 -27.32
CA THR A 443 -3.38 -15.63 -27.30
C THR A 443 -3.25 -14.15 -27.64
N SER A 444 -2.31 -13.43 -27.02
CA SER A 444 -2.07 -12.00 -27.30
C SER A 444 -1.54 -11.74 -28.70
N LEU A 445 -0.83 -12.71 -29.28
CA LEU A 445 -0.38 -12.69 -30.68
C LEU A 445 -1.46 -13.13 -31.68
N ASN A 446 -2.68 -13.41 -31.22
CA ASN A 446 -3.81 -13.90 -32.01
C ASN A 446 -3.56 -15.25 -32.72
N ARG A 447 -2.61 -16.06 -32.20
CA ARG A 447 -2.30 -17.42 -32.66
C ARG A 447 -3.19 -18.44 -31.93
N ARG A 448 -4.50 -18.29 -32.09
CA ARG A 448 -5.54 -18.95 -31.26
C ARG A 448 -5.48 -20.47 -31.31
N SER A 449 -5.31 -21.07 -32.50
CA SER A 449 -5.28 -22.53 -32.63
C SER A 449 -4.08 -23.16 -31.94
N GLU A 450 -2.93 -22.48 -31.92
CA GLU A 450 -1.75 -22.93 -31.18
C GLU A 450 -1.94 -22.73 -29.68
N ALA A 451 -2.55 -21.62 -29.24
CA ALA A 451 -2.87 -21.41 -27.84
C ALA A 451 -3.79 -22.52 -27.31
N ILE A 452 -4.81 -22.92 -28.07
CA ILE A 452 -5.72 -24.03 -27.72
C ILE A 452 -4.93 -25.33 -27.53
N GLN A 453 -3.98 -25.64 -28.43
CA GLN A 453 -3.15 -26.84 -28.28
C GLN A 453 -2.33 -26.81 -26.98
N VAL A 454 -1.71 -25.68 -26.67
CA VAL A 454 -0.90 -25.55 -25.44
C VAL A 454 -1.77 -25.65 -24.19
N TRP A 455 -2.98 -25.07 -24.18
CA TRP A 455 -3.93 -25.24 -23.08
C TRP A 455 -4.41 -26.69 -22.93
N GLN A 456 -4.60 -27.43 -24.02
CA GLN A 456 -4.92 -28.86 -23.99
C GLN A 456 -3.75 -29.71 -23.49
N GLU A 457 -2.51 -29.30 -23.74
CA GLU A 457 -1.32 -29.94 -23.18
C GLU A 457 -1.22 -29.67 -21.67
N LEU A 458 -1.44 -28.42 -21.24
CA LEU A 458 -1.51 -28.05 -19.83
C LEU A 458 -2.59 -28.84 -19.09
N GLU A 459 -3.77 -29.02 -19.67
CA GLU A 459 -4.86 -29.79 -19.07
C GLU A 459 -4.48 -31.25 -18.78
N LYS A 460 -3.55 -31.83 -19.55
CA LYS A 460 -3.02 -33.18 -19.27
C LYS A 460 -2.02 -33.19 -18.12
N VAL A 461 -1.28 -32.09 -17.94
CA VAL A 461 -0.24 -31.94 -16.91
C VAL A 461 -0.85 -31.55 -15.57
N GLU A 462 -1.78 -30.60 -15.58
CA GLU A 462 -2.47 -30.06 -14.40
C GLU A 462 -3.99 -30.00 -14.67
N PRO A 463 -4.71 -31.13 -14.55
CA PRO A 463 -6.16 -31.18 -14.81
C PRO A 463 -7.00 -30.30 -13.88
N ALA A 464 -6.43 -29.87 -12.76
CA ALA A 464 -7.09 -29.01 -11.77
C ALA A 464 -6.75 -27.52 -11.95
N ASP A 465 -6.04 -27.12 -13.01
CA ASP A 465 -5.72 -25.69 -13.23
C ASP A 465 -7.00 -24.90 -13.52
N HIS A 466 -7.22 -23.86 -12.72
CA HIS A 466 -8.46 -23.08 -12.75
C HIS A 466 -8.52 -22.04 -13.88
N ASP A 467 -7.44 -21.81 -14.62
CA ASP A 467 -7.41 -20.87 -15.75
C ASP A 467 -7.81 -21.54 -17.06
N ILE A 468 -7.66 -22.87 -17.17
CA ILE A 468 -8.03 -23.66 -18.34
C ILE A 468 -9.49 -23.41 -18.76
N PRO A 469 -10.51 -23.54 -17.86
CA PRO A 469 -11.90 -23.46 -18.28
C PRO A 469 -12.28 -22.14 -18.96
N THR A 470 -11.87 -21.02 -18.39
CA THR A 470 -12.17 -19.69 -18.96
C THR A 470 -11.41 -19.45 -20.27
N ASN A 471 -10.11 -19.76 -20.30
CA ASN A 471 -9.28 -19.49 -21.47
C ASN A 471 -9.64 -20.40 -22.67
N MET A 472 -9.81 -21.70 -22.44
CA MET A 472 -10.26 -22.64 -23.47
C MET A 472 -11.65 -22.29 -23.98
N GLY A 473 -12.60 -22.02 -23.08
CA GLY A 473 -13.95 -21.63 -23.43
C GLY A 473 -14.00 -20.39 -24.33
N ASN A 474 -13.23 -19.36 -23.99
CA ASN A 474 -13.15 -18.12 -24.77
C ASN A 474 -12.44 -18.31 -26.12
N LEU A 475 -11.31 -19.01 -26.16
CA LEU A 475 -10.56 -19.27 -27.39
C LEU A 475 -11.37 -20.10 -28.39
N LEU A 476 -12.02 -21.17 -27.91
CA LEU A 476 -12.89 -22.01 -28.73
C LEU A 476 -14.11 -21.23 -29.24
N SER A 477 -14.70 -20.38 -28.40
CA SER A 477 -15.81 -19.50 -28.81
C SER A 477 -15.38 -18.49 -29.87
N ALA A 478 -14.17 -17.95 -29.76
CA ALA A 478 -13.59 -17.03 -30.75
C ALA A 478 -13.27 -17.72 -32.09
N GLU A 479 -13.04 -19.04 -32.09
CA GLU A 479 -12.97 -19.89 -33.30
C GLU A 479 -14.36 -20.38 -33.76
N LYS A 480 -15.44 -19.94 -33.12
CA LYS A 480 -16.84 -20.37 -33.37
C LYS A 480 -17.07 -21.87 -33.12
N ARG A 481 -16.20 -22.53 -32.36
CA ARG A 481 -16.28 -23.94 -31.95
C ARG A 481 -17.11 -24.09 -30.67
N TYR A 482 -18.33 -23.55 -30.70
CA TYR A 482 -19.20 -23.46 -29.52
C TYR A 482 -19.50 -24.81 -28.83
N PRO A 483 -19.73 -25.92 -29.55
CA PRO A 483 -19.96 -27.21 -28.88
C PRO A 483 -18.79 -27.67 -28.01
N GLU A 484 -17.55 -27.34 -28.40
CA GLU A 484 -16.35 -27.64 -27.62
C GLU A 484 -16.12 -26.62 -26.51
N ALA A 485 -16.52 -25.36 -26.72
CA ALA A 485 -16.40 -24.30 -25.72
C ALA A 485 -17.33 -24.49 -24.52
N LEU A 486 -18.56 -24.98 -24.75
CA LEU A 486 -19.61 -25.04 -23.73
C LEU A 486 -19.20 -25.80 -22.45
N PRO A 487 -18.63 -27.02 -22.51
CA PRO A 487 -18.20 -27.74 -21.31
C PRO A 487 -17.18 -26.95 -20.46
N TYR A 488 -16.24 -26.26 -21.11
CA TYR A 488 -15.25 -25.42 -20.45
C TYR A 488 -15.90 -24.18 -19.83
N LEU A 489 -16.79 -23.50 -20.55
CA LEU A 489 -17.51 -22.32 -20.05
C LEU A 489 -18.48 -22.65 -18.91
N GLU A 490 -19.18 -23.78 -18.99
CA GLU A 490 -20.00 -24.30 -17.89
C GLU A 490 -19.14 -24.62 -16.66
N SER A 491 -17.94 -25.16 -16.87
CA SER A 491 -16.98 -25.38 -15.79
C SER A 491 -16.48 -24.07 -15.19
N ALA A 492 -16.18 -23.07 -16.02
CA ALA A 492 -15.78 -21.74 -15.58
C ALA A 492 -16.87 -21.07 -14.72
N VAL A 493 -18.15 -21.21 -15.10
CA VAL A 493 -19.29 -20.72 -14.31
C VAL A 493 -19.47 -21.52 -13.01
N ARG A 494 -19.21 -22.84 -13.00
CA ARG A 494 -19.22 -23.61 -11.75
C ARG A 494 -18.14 -23.19 -10.77
N LEU A 495 -16.94 -22.90 -11.26
CA LEU A 495 -15.83 -22.41 -10.44
C LEU A 495 -16.09 -20.98 -9.94
N TYR A 496 -16.68 -20.14 -10.79
CA TYR A 496 -16.87 -18.71 -10.54
C TYR A 496 -18.32 -18.26 -10.76
N PRO A 497 -19.28 -18.74 -9.95
CA PRO A 497 -20.71 -18.57 -10.22
C PRO A 497 -21.21 -17.13 -10.10
N GLN A 498 -20.43 -16.25 -9.46
CA GLN A 498 -20.76 -14.85 -9.23
C GLN A 498 -19.88 -13.88 -10.04
N ARG A 499 -19.01 -14.39 -10.94
CA ARG A 499 -18.17 -13.55 -11.78
C ARG A 499 -18.88 -13.28 -13.12
N PRO A 500 -19.07 -12.01 -13.52
CA PRO A 500 -19.75 -11.67 -14.77
C PRO A 500 -19.06 -12.22 -16.03
N GLY A 501 -17.72 -12.24 -16.07
CA GLY A 501 -16.96 -12.69 -17.24
C GLY A 501 -17.35 -14.10 -17.73
N PRO A 502 -17.20 -15.15 -16.91
CA PRO A 502 -17.63 -16.50 -17.27
C PRO A 502 -19.12 -16.62 -17.61
N LEU A 503 -20.00 -15.90 -16.91
CA LEU A 503 -21.44 -15.87 -17.18
C LEU A 503 -21.74 -15.27 -18.56
N LEU A 504 -21.09 -14.16 -18.92
CA LEU A 504 -21.20 -13.52 -20.23
C LEU A 504 -20.68 -14.45 -21.33
N SER A 505 -19.51 -15.05 -21.15
CA SER A 505 -18.94 -15.97 -22.15
C SER A 505 -19.83 -17.19 -22.39
N LEU A 506 -20.37 -17.80 -21.33
CA LEU A 506 -21.29 -18.93 -21.46
C LEU A 506 -22.61 -18.51 -22.12
N GLY A 507 -23.19 -17.38 -21.69
CA GLY A 507 -24.40 -16.82 -22.29
C GLY A 507 -24.22 -16.53 -23.78
N LEU A 508 -23.08 -15.94 -24.16
CA LEU A 508 -22.73 -15.68 -25.54
C LEU A 508 -22.62 -16.96 -26.36
N ALA A 509 -21.97 -18.00 -25.83
CA ALA A 509 -21.86 -19.28 -26.50
C ALA A 509 -23.23 -19.92 -26.75
N TYR A 510 -24.15 -19.88 -25.76
CA TYR A 510 -25.53 -20.35 -25.95
C TYR A 510 -26.30 -19.49 -26.98
N LEU A 511 -26.20 -18.16 -26.90
CA LEU A 511 -26.84 -17.23 -27.84
C LEU A 511 -26.42 -17.51 -29.29
N ARG A 512 -25.12 -17.73 -29.52
CA ARG A 512 -24.54 -18.05 -30.84
C ARG A 512 -24.91 -19.46 -31.33
N ARG A 513 -25.28 -20.38 -30.44
CA ARG A 513 -25.87 -21.68 -30.80
C ARG A 513 -27.38 -21.64 -31.01
N GLY A 514 -28.04 -20.53 -30.68
CA GLY A 514 -29.50 -20.41 -30.74
C GLY A 514 -30.25 -20.94 -29.52
N GLU A 515 -29.54 -21.19 -28.43
CA GLU A 515 -30.10 -21.63 -27.14
C GLU A 515 -30.42 -20.40 -26.27
N ASP A 516 -31.30 -19.55 -26.79
CA ASP A 516 -31.56 -18.22 -26.24
C ASP A 516 -32.20 -18.28 -24.84
N ASP A 517 -33.00 -19.33 -24.58
CA ASP A 517 -33.61 -19.66 -23.28
C ASP A 517 -32.58 -19.90 -22.17
N LYS A 518 -31.36 -20.33 -22.53
CA LYS A 518 -30.24 -20.50 -21.60
C LYS A 518 -29.35 -19.26 -21.53
N ALA A 519 -29.25 -18.50 -22.62
CA ALA A 519 -28.39 -17.33 -22.71
C ALA A 519 -28.88 -16.16 -21.84
N LEU A 520 -30.16 -15.79 -21.97
CA LEU A 520 -30.70 -14.60 -21.30
C LEU A 520 -30.58 -14.66 -19.77
N PRO A 521 -30.92 -15.78 -19.08
CA PRO A 521 -30.76 -15.86 -17.63
C PRO A 521 -29.31 -15.71 -17.15
N LEU A 522 -28.32 -16.04 -18.00
CA LEU A 522 -26.91 -15.84 -17.68
C LEU A 522 -26.49 -14.37 -17.82
N PHE A 523 -27.01 -13.67 -18.82
CA PHE A 523 -26.81 -12.23 -18.95
C PHE A 523 -27.46 -11.46 -17.79
N ASP A 524 -28.69 -11.83 -17.41
CA ASP A 524 -29.37 -11.23 -16.26
C ASP A 524 -28.57 -11.42 -14.97
N LYS A 525 -28.07 -12.65 -14.72
CA LYS A 525 -27.17 -12.93 -13.59
C LYS A 525 -25.88 -12.13 -13.66
N ALA A 526 -25.26 -12.00 -14.83
CA ALA A 526 -24.03 -11.22 -14.98
C ALA A 526 -24.26 -9.75 -14.60
N ILE A 527 -25.41 -9.18 -14.98
CA ILE A 527 -25.82 -7.81 -14.63
C ILE A 527 -26.19 -7.70 -13.15
N GLU A 528 -26.82 -8.71 -12.56
CA GLU A 528 -27.15 -8.76 -11.13
C GLU A 528 -25.87 -8.74 -10.27
N PHE A 529 -24.87 -9.54 -10.63
CA PHE A 529 -23.62 -9.64 -9.86
C PHE A 529 -22.68 -8.44 -10.04
N GLN A 530 -22.71 -7.79 -11.20
CA GLN A 530 -21.99 -6.53 -11.41
C GLN A 530 -22.94 -5.51 -12.06
N PRO A 531 -23.73 -4.80 -11.24
CA PRO A 531 -24.61 -3.76 -11.74
C PRO A 531 -23.75 -2.59 -12.23
N GLY A 532 -23.78 -2.34 -13.54
CA GLY A 532 -23.14 -1.17 -14.12
C GLY A 532 -23.20 -1.13 -15.64
N ALA A 533 -23.00 0.08 -16.16
CA ALA A 533 -23.11 0.41 -17.58
C ALA A 533 -22.28 -0.52 -18.49
N SER A 534 -21.06 -0.88 -18.09
CA SER A 534 -20.17 -1.73 -18.89
C SER A 534 -20.74 -3.13 -19.19
N VAL A 535 -21.26 -3.82 -18.18
CA VAL A 535 -21.82 -5.18 -18.37
C VAL A 535 -23.08 -5.12 -19.21
N LYS A 536 -23.96 -4.14 -18.95
CA LYS A 536 -25.18 -3.90 -19.74
C LYS A 536 -24.86 -3.59 -21.20
N ASN A 537 -23.86 -2.73 -21.44
CA ASN A 537 -23.42 -2.41 -22.78
C ASN A 537 -22.90 -3.64 -23.53
N ASN A 538 -22.05 -4.45 -22.89
CA ASN A 538 -21.50 -5.65 -23.51
C ASN A 538 -22.61 -6.64 -23.88
N VAL A 539 -23.60 -6.86 -23.00
CA VAL A 539 -24.77 -7.70 -23.30
C VAL A 539 -25.55 -7.12 -24.48
N ALA A 540 -25.85 -5.83 -24.47
CA ALA A 540 -26.58 -5.15 -25.54
C ALA A 540 -25.87 -5.30 -26.90
N TYR A 541 -24.55 -5.10 -26.91
CA TYR A 541 -23.73 -5.28 -28.11
C TYR A 541 -23.80 -6.71 -28.64
N GLU A 542 -23.68 -7.71 -27.76
CA GLU A 542 -23.69 -9.11 -28.18
C GLU A 542 -25.04 -9.58 -28.72
N LEU A 543 -26.14 -9.05 -28.16
CA LEU A 543 -27.51 -9.25 -28.66
C LEU A 543 -27.71 -8.57 -30.02
N ALA A 544 -27.22 -7.34 -30.18
CA ALA A 544 -27.29 -6.60 -31.44
C ALA A 544 -26.47 -7.26 -32.55
N VAL A 545 -25.25 -7.72 -32.26
CA VAL A 545 -24.41 -8.47 -33.21
C VAL A 545 -25.03 -9.81 -33.59
N ALA A 546 -25.73 -10.47 -32.65
CA ALA A 546 -26.52 -11.66 -32.97
C ALA A 546 -27.77 -11.37 -33.80
N ASN A 547 -28.18 -10.10 -33.88
CA ASN A 547 -29.48 -9.65 -34.36
C ASN A 547 -30.64 -10.40 -33.66
N LYS A 548 -30.58 -10.47 -32.33
CA LYS A 548 -31.53 -11.19 -31.48
C LYS A 548 -31.93 -10.36 -30.27
N HIS A 549 -33.16 -10.56 -29.77
CA HIS A 549 -33.69 -9.88 -28.59
C HIS A 549 -33.43 -8.36 -28.61
N LEU A 550 -33.66 -7.72 -29.77
CA LEU A 550 -33.30 -6.32 -29.98
C LEU A 550 -34.01 -5.35 -29.02
N ASP A 551 -35.20 -5.71 -28.52
CA ASP A 551 -35.90 -4.93 -27.50
C ASP A 551 -35.12 -4.91 -26.16
N GLU A 552 -34.55 -6.05 -25.76
CA GLU A 552 -33.69 -6.15 -24.57
C GLU A 552 -32.34 -5.48 -24.82
N ALA A 553 -31.76 -5.67 -26.01
CA ALA A 553 -30.53 -4.99 -26.41
C ALA A 553 -30.69 -3.46 -26.33
N LEU A 554 -31.81 -2.94 -26.82
CA LEU A 554 -32.12 -1.50 -26.77
C LEU A 554 -32.26 -1.01 -25.33
N ARG A 555 -32.99 -1.76 -24.49
CA ARG A 555 -33.13 -1.43 -23.07
C ARG A 555 -31.76 -1.38 -22.38
N TYR A 556 -30.94 -2.41 -22.54
CA TYR A 556 -29.62 -2.48 -21.91
C TYR A 556 -28.66 -1.39 -22.42
N ALA A 557 -28.65 -1.10 -23.72
CA ALA A 557 -27.83 -0.04 -24.29
C ALA A 557 -28.27 1.35 -23.77
N LEU A 558 -29.58 1.62 -23.69
CA LEU A 558 -30.10 2.87 -23.14
C LEU A 558 -29.74 3.05 -21.65
N GLU A 559 -29.93 2.01 -20.85
CA GLU A 559 -29.55 2.02 -19.44
C GLU A 559 -28.04 2.29 -19.27
N ALA A 560 -27.20 1.64 -20.08
CA ALA A 560 -25.75 1.83 -20.05
C ALA A 560 -25.34 3.27 -20.40
N VAL A 561 -25.89 3.84 -21.49
CA VAL A 561 -25.64 5.23 -21.89
C VAL A 561 -26.08 6.19 -20.79
N HIS A 562 -27.29 6.05 -20.24
CA HIS A 562 -27.79 6.93 -19.20
C HIS A 562 -26.97 6.87 -17.91
N GLU A 563 -26.55 5.68 -17.49
CA GLU A 563 -25.69 5.52 -16.32
C GLU A 563 -24.32 6.19 -16.51
N GLU A 564 -23.71 6.01 -17.69
CA GLU A 564 -22.40 6.59 -18.01
C GLU A 564 -22.48 8.13 -18.18
N GLU A 565 -23.55 8.64 -18.79
CA GLU A 565 -23.83 10.07 -18.87
C GLU A 565 -24.01 10.68 -17.48
N ALA A 566 -24.78 10.04 -16.60
CA ALA A 566 -24.97 10.50 -15.23
C ALA A 566 -23.68 10.45 -14.41
N ALA A 567 -22.79 9.48 -14.67
CA ALA A 567 -21.48 9.40 -14.04
C ALA A 567 -20.54 10.51 -14.54
N SER A 568 -20.45 10.71 -15.86
CA SER A 568 -19.58 11.72 -16.47
C SER A 568 -19.98 13.15 -16.10
N GLN A 569 -21.27 13.45 -15.93
CA GLN A 569 -21.75 14.76 -15.50
C GLN A 569 -21.29 15.17 -14.09
N LYS A 570 -20.84 14.22 -13.26
CA LYS A 570 -20.32 14.51 -11.91
C LYS A 570 -18.87 15.01 -11.96
N VAL A 571 -18.16 14.81 -13.07
CA VAL A 571 -16.79 15.24 -13.26
C VAL A 571 -16.74 16.77 -13.42
N GLN A 572 -15.94 17.43 -12.59
CA GLN A 572 -15.72 18.88 -12.68
C GLN A 572 -14.36 19.15 -13.32
N LEU A 573 -14.33 19.94 -14.40
CA LEU A 573 -13.09 20.27 -15.11
C LEU A 573 -12.00 20.85 -14.20
N SER A 574 -12.38 21.59 -13.16
CA SER A 574 -11.42 22.15 -12.17
C SER A 574 -10.80 21.11 -11.24
N LYS A 575 -11.27 19.86 -11.25
CA LYS A 575 -10.84 18.75 -10.38
C LYS A 575 -10.61 17.46 -11.17
N LEU A 576 -10.39 17.59 -12.48
CA LEU A 576 -10.20 16.46 -13.39
C LEU A 576 -8.99 15.63 -12.95
N ALA A 577 -9.21 14.33 -12.74
CA ALA A 577 -8.16 13.33 -12.55
C ALA A 577 -7.98 12.50 -13.84
N ASP A 578 -6.82 11.86 -14.01
CA ASP A 578 -6.55 11.01 -15.18
C ASP A 578 -7.59 9.88 -15.33
N ASP A 579 -8.07 9.32 -14.21
CA ASP A 579 -9.10 8.27 -14.19
C ASP A 579 -10.49 8.77 -14.65
N ASP A 580 -10.75 10.08 -14.62
CA ASP A 580 -12.01 10.65 -15.13
C ASP A 580 -12.07 10.63 -16.67
N LEU A 581 -10.92 10.55 -17.35
CA LEU A 581 -10.86 10.52 -18.81
C LEU A 581 -11.52 9.26 -19.39
N LYS A 582 -11.61 8.18 -18.60
CA LYS A 582 -12.25 6.92 -19.03
C LYS A 582 -13.71 7.11 -19.44
N TYR A 583 -14.44 8.02 -18.79
CA TYR A 583 -15.85 8.30 -19.07
C TYR A 583 -16.07 8.77 -20.51
N THR A 584 -15.09 9.47 -21.09
CA THR A 584 -15.17 9.90 -22.49
C THR A 584 -15.06 8.70 -23.45
N LEU A 585 -14.19 7.75 -23.13
CA LEU A 585 -13.93 6.56 -23.95
C LEU A 585 -15.08 5.55 -23.86
N SER A 586 -15.59 5.28 -22.65
CA SER A 586 -16.72 4.38 -22.43
C SER A 586 -18.00 4.93 -23.05
N LEU A 587 -18.28 6.23 -22.91
CA LEU A 587 -19.48 6.84 -23.48
C LEU A 587 -19.51 6.75 -25.01
N ALA A 588 -18.36 6.92 -25.69
CA ALA A 588 -18.25 6.70 -27.12
C ALA A 588 -18.58 5.24 -27.51
N ALA A 589 -18.06 4.26 -26.78
CA ALA A 589 -18.36 2.84 -27.01
C ALA A 589 -19.85 2.50 -26.75
N TYR A 590 -20.50 3.18 -25.79
CA TYR A 590 -21.90 2.92 -25.45
C TYR A 590 -22.84 3.56 -26.45
N TRP A 591 -22.52 4.76 -26.95
CA TRP A 591 -23.22 5.33 -28.09
C TRP A 591 -23.04 4.49 -29.36
N ASP A 592 -21.85 3.91 -29.60
CA ASP A 592 -21.66 2.98 -30.72
C ASP A 592 -22.61 1.79 -30.63
N THR A 593 -22.67 1.16 -29.45
CA THR A 593 -23.55 0.01 -29.20
C THR A 593 -25.03 0.40 -29.37
N LEU A 594 -25.47 1.52 -28.79
CA LEU A 594 -26.85 1.99 -28.90
C LEU A 594 -27.21 2.32 -30.36
N GLY A 595 -26.29 2.97 -31.08
CA GLY A 595 -26.43 3.25 -32.50
C GLY A 595 -26.54 1.98 -33.34
N TRP A 596 -25.71 0.97 -33.05
CA TRP A 596 -25.77 -0.33 -33.71
C TRP A 596 -27.08 -1.08 -33.44
N VAL A 597 -27.60 -1.03 -32.21
CA VAL A 597 -28.93 -1.56 -31.88
C VAL A 597 -30.01 -0.85 -32.70
N HIS A 598 -29.99 0.48 -32.78
CA HIS A 598 -30.93 1.23 -33.61
C HIS A 598 -30.84 0.87 -35.09
N TYR A 599 -29.64 0.62 -35.60
CA TYR A 599 -29.44 0.16 -36.98
C TYR A 599 -30.10 -1.20 -37.21
N GLN A 600 -29.87 -2.18 -36.33
CA GLN A 600 -30.51 -3.51 -36.41
C GLN A 600 -32.04 -3.45 -36.33
N LEU A 601 -32.58 -2.47 -35.59
CA LEU A 601 -34.02 -2.18 -35.51
C LEU A 601 -34.57 -1.42 -36.74
N GLY A 602 -33.73 -1.01 -37.69
CA GLY A 602 -34.11 -0.22 -38.86
C GLY A 602 -34.32 1.28 -38.58
N ASN A 603 -33.95 1.77 -37.40
CA ASN A 603 -34.08 3.16 -36.99
C ASN A 603 -32.87 3.99 -37.44
N LEU A 604 -32.68 4.11 -38.76
CA LEU A 604 -31.44 4.64 -39.36
C LEU A 604 -31.07 6.06 -38.89
N LYS A 605 -32.06 6.94 -38.70
CA LYS A 605 -31.80 8.32 -38.24
C LYS A 605 -31.23 8.37 -36.82
N GLN A 606 -31.76 7.54 -35.92
CA GLN A 606 -31.26 7.41 -34.55
C GLN A 606 -29.90 6.73 -34.54
N ALA A 607 -29.73 5.69 -35.37
CA ALA A 607 -28.45 4.99 -35.53
C ALA A 607 -27.34 5.95 -35.97
N GLU A 608 -27.58 6.73 -37.04
CA GLU A 608 -26.64 7.75 -37.54
C GLU A 608 -26.27 8.75 -36.44
N GLY A 609 -27.25 9.26 -35.69
CA GLY A 609 -27.00 10.23 -34.63
C GLY A 609 -26.04 9.74 -33.55
N TYR A 610 -26.26 8.54 -33.03
CA TYR A 610 -25.39 7.95 -32.00
C TYR A 610 -24.03 7.51 -32.56
N LEU A 611 -24.00 6.86 -33.73
CA LEU A 611 -22.76 6.41 -34.36
C LEU A 611 -21.86 7.57 -34.79
N TYR A 612 -22.45 8.66 -35.28
CA TYR A 612 -21.70 9.87 -35.61
C TYR A 612 -21.13 10.55 -34.37
N ALA A 613 -21.89 10.60 -33.27
CA ALA A 613 -21.39 11.10 -31.99
C ALA A 613 -20.22 10.24 -31.46
N ALA A 614 -20.38 8.91 -31.49
CA ALA A 614 -19.32 7.97 -31.13
C ALA A 614 -18.06 8.16 -31.99
N TRP A 615 -18.21 8.28 -33.31
CA TRP A 615 -17.10 8.49 -34.26
C TRP A 615 -16.37 9.81 -34.03
N THR A 616 -17.11 10.86 -33.68
CA THR A 616 -16.54 12.19 -33.40
C THR A 616 -15.65 12.17 -32.17
N VAL A 617 -16.01 11.39 -31.16
CA VAL A 617 -15.20 11.20 -29.96
C VAL A 617 -14.06 10.21 -30.22
N GLN A 618 -14.31 9.13 -30.95
CA GLN A 618 -13.36 8.04 -31.14
C GLN A 618 -13.47 7.36 -32.51
N GLN A 619 -12.39 7.43 -33.28
CA GLN A 619 -12.32 6.92 -34.65
C GLN A 619 -11.91 5.42 -34.71
N PHE A 620 -12.60 4.60 -33.93
CA PHE A 620 -12.37 3.15 -33.94
C PHE A 620 -12.95 2.50 -35.19
N ALA A 621 -12.23 1.49 -35.71
CA ALA A 621 -12.61 0.79 -36.94
C ALA A 621 -14.03 0.19 -36.87
N THR A 622 -14.45 -0.30 -35.70
CA THR A 622 -15.80 -0.84 -35.48
C THR A 622 -16.88 0.22 -35.61
N VAL A 623 -16.69 1.41 -35.01
CA VAL A 623 -17.63 2.54 -35.12
C VAL A 623 -17.71 3.03 -36.56
N GLY A 624 -16.56 3.12 -37.24
CA GLY A 624 -16.51 3.47 -38.65
C GLY A 624 -17.22 2.45 -39.55
N TYR A 625 -17.10 1.15 -39.23
CA TYR A 625 -17.84 0.10 -39.92
C TYR A 625 -19.35 0.24 -39.72
N HIS A 626 -19.83 0.39 -38.48
CA HIS A 626 -21.26 0.59 -38.21
C HIS A 626 -21.81 1.84 -38.89
N LEU A 627 -21.10 2.97 -38.82
CA LEU A 627 -21.52 4.21 -39.47
C LEU A 627 -21.55 4.05 -41.00
N GLY A 628 -20.57 3.34 -41.57
CA GLY A 628 -20.57 2.97 -42.99
C GLY A 628 -21.80 2.14 -43.38
N GLN A 629 -22.18 1.16 -42.57
CA GLN A 629 -23.39 0.36 -42.79
C GLN A 629 -24.69 1.18 -42.79
N VAL A 630 -24.76 2.29 -42.05
CA VAL A 630 -25.92 3.19 -42.08
C VAL A 630 -26.01 3.99 -43.39
N TYR A 631 -24.88 4.27 -44.03
CA TYR A 631 -24.80 5.05 -45.26
C TYR A 631 -24.84 4.22 -46.55
N GLU A 632 -24.56 2.92 -46.46
CA GLU A 632 -24.83 1.95 -47.53
C GLU A 632 -26.34 1.68 -47.67
#